data_AF-A0A7Y7C8Y2-F1
#
_entry.id   AF-A0A7Y7C8Y2-F1
#
_cell.length_a   1.000
_cell.length_b   1.000
_cell.length_c   1.000
_cell.angle_alpha   90.00
_cell.angle_beta   90.00
_cell.angle_gamma   90.00
#
_symmetry.space_group_name_H-M   'P 1'
#
loop_
_entity.id
_entity.type
_entity.pdbx_description
1 polymer ?
#
loop_
_entity_poly.entity_id
_entity_poly.type
_entity_poly.pdbx_seq_one_letter_code
_entity_poly.pdbx_strand_id
1 'polypeptide(L)'
;MFHLLKLGPVPLSQGSTQVYLRITESGEPSQPVFEQDDAAGLRVLLEGLEDLSGVRCEPALAEAGEALGVAVAEPPAAALSSRAAIATFLAWGQRGLSALGSDKALLFVQAATEFWEARPWTYWDDSQPFEVAVSGPLNHTFEGCVFHMDDGRAGLALYFKPGALQMLMEMQARGQAEAAQELPAIAVTLDTTPAYAVEALTSAHRVPRLPMPLKTGKDGVGVPSSVEALLLVAALRAVARLSPEQQEVLSSVVAGDARMEVHVRAPTPRLRH
;
A
#
# COMPACT_ATOMS: atom_id res chain seq x y z
N MET A 1 16.69 -20.63 10.11
CA MET A 1 15.35 -21.25 10.20
C MET A 1 14.50 -20.69 9.07
N PHE A 2 13.68 -21.52 8.44
CA PHE A 2 12.76 -21.16 7.37
C PHE A 2 11.31 -21.30 7.83
N HIS A 3 10.47 -20.38 7.39
CA HIS A 3 9.03 -20.37 7.59
C HIS A 3 8.34 -20.49 6.24
N LEU A 4 7.43 -21.45 6.12
CA LEU A 4 6.61 -21.71 4.95
C LEU A 4 5.24 -21.07 5.18
N LEU A 5 4.88 -20.11 4.36
CA LEU A 5 3.64 -19.36 4.45
C LEU A 5 2.85 -19.46 3.15
N LYS A 6 1.55 -19.33 3.28
CA LYS A 6 0.57 -19.16 2.22
C LYS A 6 0.12 -17.71 2.21
N LEU A 7 -0.07 -17.20 1.01
CA LEU A 7 -0.58 -15.86 0.76
C LEU A 7 -2.06 -15.89 0.38
N GLY A 8 -2.52 -17.00 -0.21
CA GLY A 8 -3.92 -17.28 -0.49
C GLY A 8 -4.15 -17.67 -1.95
N PRO A 9 -5.41 -17.90 -2.36
CA PRO A 9 -5.73 -17.93 -3.76
C PRO A 9 -5.55 -16.52 -4.34
N VAL A 10 -4.56 -16.37 -5.22
CA VAL A 10 -4.34 -15.17 -6.02
C VAL A 10 -5.16 -15.30 -7.30
N PRO A 11 -6.07 -14.35 -7.58
CA PRO A 11 -6.90 -14.41 -8.78
C PRO A 11 -6.04 -14.26 -10.05
N LEU A 12 -6.35 -15.05 -11.06
CA LEU A 12 -5.73 -14.96 -12.38
C LEU A 12 -6.77 -14.46 -13.39
N SER A 13 -6.35 -14.19 -14.63
CA SER A 13 -7.29 -13.91 -15.72
C SER A 13 -8.30 -15.06 -15.94
N GLN A 14 -7.90 -16.29 -15.61
CA GLN A 14 -8.76 -17.46 -15.56
C GLN A 14 -8.49 -18.23 -14.26
N GLY A 15 -9.49 -18.27 -13.37
CA GLY A 15 -9.40 -18.98 -12.09
C GLY A 15 -8.52 -18.30 -11.05
N SER A 16 -7.89 -19.09 -10.20
CA SER A 16 -6.99 -18.65 -9.13
C SER A 16 -5.88 -19.66 -8.93
N THR A 17 -4.75 -19.24 -8.38
CA THR A 17 -3.64 -20.11 -7.98
C THR A 17 -3.26 -19.85 -6.53
N GLN A 18 -2.77 -20.85 -5.81
CA GLN A 18 -2.26 -20.65 -4.47
C GLN A 18 -0.81 -20.17 -4.55
N VAL A 19 -0.48 -19.14 -3.77
CA VAL A 19 0.89 -18.63 -3.68
C VAL A 19 1.50 -18.99 -2.34
N TYR A 20 2.68 -19.61 -2.40
CA TYR A 20 3.44 -20.07 -1.24
C TYR A 20 4.79 -19.37 -1.18
N LEU A 21 5.24 -19.12 0.03
CA LEU A 21 6.44 -18.36 0.35
C LEU A 21 7.32 -19.17 1.30
N ARG A 22 8.62 -19.20 1.02
CA ARG A 22 9.63 -19.61 1.99
C ARG A 22 10.42 -18.38 2.42
N ILE A 23 10.36 -18.05 3.70
CA ILE A 23 10.96 -16.85 4.26
C ILE A 23 11.88 -17.25 5.41
N THR A 24 13.06 -16.65 5.51
CA THR A 24 13.95 -16.86 6.66
C THR A 24 13.38 -16.24 7.94
N GLU A 25 13.93 -16.62 9.09
CA GLU A 25 13.67 -15.96 10.37
C GLU A 25 13.89 -14.43 10.31
N SER A 26 14.89 -13.98 9.54
CA SER A 26 15.20 -12.57 9.32
C SER A 26 14.22 -11.84 8.38
N GLY A 27 13.27 -12.56 7.77
CA GLY A 27 12.31 -12.01 6.83
C GLY A 27 12.77 -12.01 5.38
N GLU A 28 13.87 -12.68 5.02
CA GLU A 28 14.35 -12.75 3.64
C GLU A 28 13.55 -13.79 2.83
N PRO A 29 12.82 -13.38 1.77
CA PRO A 29 12.02 -14.32 1.00
C PRO A 29 12.84 -15.02 -0.10
N SER A 30 12.56 -16.31 -0.31
CA SER A 30 12.86 -17.02 -1.56
C SER A 30 11.85 -16.63 -2.65
N GLN A 31 12.08 -17.10 -3.88
CA GLN A 31 11.09 -16.92 -4.96
C GLN A 31 9.73 -17.51 -4.57
N PRO A 32 8.61 -16.80 -4.82
CA PRO A 32 7.27 -17.35 -4.61
C PRO A 32 7.00 -18.56 -5.49
N VAL A 33 6.30 -19.55 -4.93
CA VAL A 33 5.84 -20.75 -5.62
C VAL A 33 4.34 -20.63 -5.91
N PHE A 34 3.93 -20.99 -7.11
CA PHE A 34 2.54 -20.93 -7.58
C PHE A 34 2.04 -22.34 -7.86
N GLU A 35 1.12 -22.85 -7.05
CA GLU A 35 0.63 -24.23 -7.16
C GLU A 35 -0.88 -24.32 -6.90
N GLN A 36 -1.49 -25.46 -7.26
CA GLN A 36 -2.94 -25.64 -7.14
C GLN A 36 -3.39 -26.04 -5.73
N ASP A 37 -2.54 -26.75 -4.98
CA ASP A 37 -2.85 -27.26 -3.64
C ASP A 37 -1.66 -27.16 -2.69
N ASP A 38 -1.95 -27.25 -1.39
CA ASP A 38 -0.99 -26.99 -0.31
C ASP A 38 0.16 -28.02 -0.31
N ALA A 39 -0.13 -29.28 -0.63
CA ALA A 39 0.87 -30.33 -0.66
C ALA A 39 1.86 -30.14 -1.83
N ALA A 40 1.37 -29.77 -3.01
CA ALA A 40 2.22 -29.42 -4.15
C ALA A 40 3.11 -28.20 -3.84
N GLY A 41 2.51 -27.12 -3.31
CA GLY A 41 3.25 -25.91 -2.95
C GLY A 41 4.35 -26.16 -1.92
N LEU A 42 4.04 -26.90 -0.86
CA LEU A 42 5.03 -27.26 0.17
C LEU A 42 6.15 -28.14 -0.38
N ARG A 43 5.86 -29.14 -1.23
CA ARG A 43 6.90 -29.98 -1.84
C ARG A 43 7.92 -29.14 -2.59
N VAL A 44 7.48 -28.20 -3.42
CA VAL A 44 8.37 -27.32 -4.18
C VAL A 44 9.18 -26.42 -3.25
N LEU A 45 8.57 -25.83 -2.20
CA LEU A 45 9.32 -25.00 -1.24
C LEU A 45 10.39 -25.77 -0.47
N LEU A 46 10.22 -27.09 -0.31
CA LEU A 46 11.15 -27.98 0.37
C LEU A 46 12.25 -28.53 -0.56
N GLU A 47 12.14 -28.37 -1.87
CA GLU A 47 13.15 -28.85 -2.82
C GLU A 47 14.54 -28.29 -2.48
N GLY A 48 15.54 -29.19 -2.49
CA GLY A 48 16.93 -28.87 -2.16
C GLY A 48 17.22 -28.71 -0.66
N LEU A 49 16.26 -28.93 0.24
CA LEU A 49 16.51 -28.97 1.68
C LEU A 49 16.76 -30.41 2.15
N GLU A 50 17.97 -30.70 2.61
CA GLU A 50 18.35 -32.02 3.14
C GLU A 50 17.93 -32.22 4.61
N ASP A 51 17.80 -31.13 5.37
CA ASP A 51 17.40 -31.14 6.79
C ASP A 51 16.17 -30.25 7.02
N LEU A 52 15.08 -30.87 7.49
CA LEU A 52 13.81 -30.20 7.80
C LEU A 52 13.71 -29.71 9.25
N SER A 53 14.69 -30.02 10.11
CA SER A 53 14.68 -29.63 11.53
C SER A 53 14.57 -28.11 11.73
N GLY A 54 15.09 -27.35 10.77
CA GLY A 54 15.07 -25.89 10.72
C GLY A 54 13.92 -25.27 9.91
N VAL A 55 12.90 -26.04 9.55
CA VAL A 55 11.75 -25.58 8.73
C VAL A 55 10.46 -25.66 9.53
N ARG A 56 9.64 -24.60 9.48
CA ARG A 56 8.27 -24.60 10.02
C ARG A 56 7.27 -24.15 8.99
N CYS A 57 6.05 -24.65 9.04
CA CYS A 57 4.93 -24.11 8.28
C CYS A 57 3.94 -23.38 9.19
N GLU A 58 3.24 -22.40 8.64
CA GLU A 58 2.19 -21.69 9.38
C GLU A 58 0.97 -22.61 9.68
N PRO A 59 0.12 -22.27 10.66
CA PRO A 59 -1.02 -23.10 11.05
C PRO A 59 -1.99 -23.43 9.91
N ALA A 60 -2.17 -22.52 8.95
CA ALA A 60 -3.01 -22.75 7.77
C ALA A 60 -2.51 -23.89 6.86
N LEU A 61 -1.25 -24.30 7.01
CA LEU A 61 -0.60 -25.37 6.24
C LEU A 61 -0.36 -26.62 7.09
N ALA A 62 -1.00 -26.75 8.27
CA ALA A 62 -0.72 -27.82 9.22
C ALA A 62 -0.91 -29.23 8.65
N GLU A 63 -2.03 -29.49 7.97
CA GLU A 63 -2.33 -30.81 7.41
C GLU A 63 -1.30 -31.24 6.35
N ALA A 64 -1.02 -30.36 5.39
CA ALA A 64 -0.03 -30.63 4.34
C ALA A 64 1.40 -30.69 4.89
N GLY A 65 1.71 -29.88 5.91
CA GLY A 65 3.00 -29.88 6.61
C GLY A 65 3.26 -31.18 7.36
N GLU A 66 2.27 -31.69 8.10
CA GLU A 66 2.36 -32.96 8.83
C GLU A 66 2.63 -34.13 7.88
N ALA A 67 1.92 -34.18 6.74
CA ALA A 67 2.13 -35.20 5.71
C ALA A 67 3.55 -35.19 5.10
N LEU A 68 4.28 -34.09 5.23
CA LEU A 68 5.65 -33.90 4.74
C LEU A 68 6.71 -33.86 5.86
N GLY A 69 6.31 -34.13 7.12
CA GLY A 69 7.22 -34.11 8.26
C GLY A 69 7.71 -32.72 8.67
N VAL A 70 6.96 -31.66 8.32
CA VAL A 70 7.27 -30.27 8.70
C VAL A 70 6.47 -29.89 9.94
N ALA A 71 7.16 -29.37 10.96
CA ALA A 71 6.51 -28.92 12.18
C ALA A 71 5.78 -27.58 11.97
N VAL A 72 4.66 -27.40 12.66
CA VAL A 72 3.86 -26.16 12.63
C VAL A 72 4.39 -25.15 13.64
N ALA A 73 4.44 -23.87 13.26
CA ALA A 73 4.72 -22.76 14.18
C ALA A 73 4.03 -21.47 13.71
N GLU A 74 3.74 -20.57 14.64
CA GLU A 74 3.32 -19.21 14.28
C GLU A 74 4.47 -18.47 13.56
N PRO A 75 4.20 -17.82 12.42
CA PRO A 75 5.25 -17.10 11.71
C PRO A 75 5.77 -15.90 12.52
N PRO A 76 7.09 -15.63 12.51
CA PRO A 76 7.65 -14.46 13.16
C PRO A 76 7.22 -13.17 12.46
N ALA A 77 7.19 -12.06 13.21
CA ALA A 77 6.77 -10.75 12.69
C ALA A 77 7.52 -10.31 11.42
N ALA A 78 8.81 -10.65 11.31
CA ALA A 78 9.61 -10.37 10.11
C ALA A 78 9.07 -11.12 8.88
N ALA A 79 8.72 -12.40 9.02
CA ALA A 79 8.14 -13.19 7.94
C ALA A 79 6.76 -12.67 7.53
N LEU A 80 5.92 -12.29 8.51
CA LEU A 80 4.61 -11.67 8.25
C LEU A 80 4.76 -10.34 7.51
N SER A 81 5.71 -9.49 7.91
CA SER A 81 5.99 -8.22 7.24
C SER A 81 6.44 -8.43 5.78
N SER A 82 7.28 -9.43 5.52
CA SER A 82 7.69 -9.77 4.16
C SER A 82 6.55 -10.35 3.32
N ARG A 83 5.69 -11.21 3.92
CA ARG A 83 4.46 -11.68 3.25
C ARG A 83 3.57 -10.51 2.84
N ALA A 84 3.36 -9.53 3.72
CA ALA A 84 2.55 -8.36 3.42
C ALA A 84 3.13 -7.51 2.27
N ALA A 85 4.44 -7.32 2.23
CA ALA A 85 5.11 -6.61 1.14
C ALA A 85 4.98 -7.35 -0.20
N ILE A 86 5.17 -8.67 -0.19
CA ILE A 86 5.01 -9.51 -1.40
C ILE A 86 3.55 -9.49 -1.87
N ALA A 87 2.58 -9.61 -0.96
CA ALA A 87 1.16 -9.55 -1.31
C ALA A 87 0.76 -8.20 -1.91
N THR A 88 1.29 -7.10 -1.37
CA THR A 88 1.11 -5.76 -1.94
C THR A 88 1.68 -5.68 -3.36
N PHE A 89 2.91 -6.17 -3.56
CA PHE A 89 3.55 -6.16 -4.87
C PHE A 89 2.85 -7.04 -5.91
N LEU A 90 2.35 -8.21 -5.52
CA LEU A 90 1.55 -9.07 -6.40
C LEU A 90 0.22 -8.40 -6.78
N ALA A 91 -0.44 -7.74 -5.83
CA ALA A 91 -1.69 -7.02 -6.09
C ALA A 91 -1.47 -5.83 -7.02
N TRP A 92 -0.35 -5.11 -6.84
CA TRP A 92 0.10 -4.08 -7.77
C TRP A 92 0.32 -4.63 -9.18
N GLY A 93 0.91 -5.81 -9.33
CA GLY A 93 1.11 -6.42 -10.64
C GLY A 93 -0.19 -6.73 -11.38
N GLN A 94 -1.22 -7.17 -10.66
CA GLN A 94 -2.55 -7.37 -11.22
C GLN A 94 -3.24 -6.07 -11.65
N ARG A 95 -2.74 -4.92 -11.19
CA ARG A 95 -3.29 -3.58 -11.45
C ARG A 95 -2.36 -2.72 -12.32
N GLY A 96 -1.31 -3.31 -12.90
CA GLY A 96 -0.37 -2.60 -13.80
C GLY A 96 0.66 -1.72 -13.09
N LEU A 97 0.80 -1.83 -11.76
CA LEU A 97 1.70 -1.03 -10.94
C LEU A 97 3.08 -1.66 -10.71
N SER A 98 3.39 -2.82 -11.34
CA SER A 98 4.67 -3.52 -11.18
C SER A 98 5.90 -2.65 -11.43
N ALA A 99 5.78 -1.67 -12.35
CA ALA A 99 6.88 -0.77 -12.71
C ALA A 99 7.35 0.13 -11.55
N LEU A 100 6.56 0.28 -10.49
CA LEU A 100 6.96 1.02 -9.29
C LEU A 100 8.04 0.27 -8.47
N GLY A 101 8.10 -1.06 -8.58
CA GLY A 101 9.05 -1.87 -7.84
C GLY A 101 8.61 -2.22 -6.40
N SER A 102 9.19 -3.30 -5.88
CA SER A 102 8.88 -3.85 -4.55
C SER A 102 9.41 -2.99 -3.40
N ASP A 103 10.46 -2.21 -3.63
CA ASP A 103 10.99 -1.21 -2.69
C ASP A 103 9.92 -0.18 -2.33
N LYS A 104 9.18 0.31 -3.34
CA LYS A 104 8.09 1.27 -3.13
C LYS A 104 6.88 0.62 -2.49
N ALA A 105 6.55 -0.62 -2.84
CA ALA A 105 5.47 -1.35 -2.16
C ALA A 105 5.70 -1.37 -0.63
N LEU A 106 6.93 -1.65 -0.18
CA LEU A 106 7.28 -1.62 1.25
C LEU A 106 7.10 -0.21 1.86
N LEU A 107 7.58 0.83 1.17
CA LEU A 107 7.44 2.22 1.64
C LEU A 107 5.97 2.65 1.75
N PHE A 108 5.13 2.27 0.78
CA PHE A 108 3.70 2.53 0.83
C PHE A 108 3.01 1.79 1.97
N VAL A 109 3.34 0.52 2.22
CA VAL A 109 2.78 -0.23 3.36
C VAL A 109 3.08 0.47 4.68
N GLN A 110 4.31 0.95 4.86
CA GLN A 110 4.70 1.70 6.07
C GLN A 110 3.93 3.02 6.18
N ALA A 111 4.00 3.86 5.14
CA ALA A 111 3.36 5.18 5.16
C ALA A 111 1.82 5.10 5.26
N ALA A 112 1.21 4.11 4.63
CA ALA A 112 -0.23 3.86 4.73
C ALA A 112 -0.64 3.35 6.12
N THR A 113 0.22 2.58 6.79
CA THR A 113 0.00 2.18 8.20
C THR A 113 0.03 3.41 9.10
N GLU A 114 1.05 4.26 8.99
CA GLU A 114 1.16 5.51 9.75
C GLU A 114 -0.08 6.42 9.52
N PHE A 115 -0.48 6.61 8.25
CA PHE A 115 -1.65 7.41 7.88
C PHE A 115 -2.95 6.82 8.42
N TRP A 116 -3.12 5.50 8.33
CA TRP A 116 -4.34 4.83 8.79
C TRP A 116 -4.50 4.89 10.31
N GLU A 117 -3.41 4.76 11.05
CA GLU A 117 -3.40 4.88 12.51
C GLU A 117 -3.70 6.31 12.96
N ALA A 118 -3.16 7.31 12.26
CA ALA A 118 -3.38 8.73 12.57
C ALA A 118 -4.82 9.21 12.28
N ARG A 119 -5.53 8.53 11.37
CA ARG A 119 -6.93 8.84 10.97
C ARG A 119 -7.15 10.34 10.68
N PRO A 120 -6.35 10.97 9.81
CA PRO A 120 -6.44 12.42 9.55
C PRO A 120 -7.83 12.86 9.04
N TRP A 121 -8.57 11.96 8.40
CA TRP A 121 -9.94 12.20 7.96
C TRP A 121 -10.97 12.42 9.09
N THR A 122 -10.56 12.22 10.34
CA THR A 122 -11.39 12.57 11.53
C THR A 122 -11.33 14.06 11.85
N TYR A 123 -10.33 14.79 11.35
CA TYR A 123 -10.12 16.22 11.58
C TYR A 123 -10.34 17.07 10.32
N TRP A 124 -10.04 16.50 9.16
CA TRP A 124 -10.17 17.17 7.86
C TRP A 124 -11.00 16.33 6.89
N ASP A 125 -11.74 16.99 6.01
CA ASP A 125 -12.46 16.33 4.93
C ASP A 125 -11.91 16.68 3.53
N ASP A 126 -12.53 16.08 2.52
CA ASP A 126 -12.17 16.19 1.10
C ASP A 126 -12.42 17.58 0.51
N SER A 127 -13.03 18.49 1.27
CA SER A 127 -13.23 19.91 0.90
C SER A 127 -12.26 20.86 1.59
N GLN A 128 -11.30 20.35 2.37
CA GLN A 128 -10.31 21.15 3.08
C GLN A 128 -8.93 21.04 2.39
N PRO A 129 -8.53 22.05 1.58
CA PRO A 129 -7.26 22.01 0.85
C PRO A 129 -6.07 22.15 1.80
N PHE A 130 -5.13 21.23 1.67
CA PHE A 130 -3.81 21.27 2.29
C PHE A 130 -2.87 21.90 1.27
N GLU A 131 -1.96 22.75 1.72
CA GLU A 131 -0.84 23.17 0.89
C GLU A 131 0.27 22.13 1.02
N VAL A 132 0.70 21.54 -0.10
CA VAL A 132 1.76 20.53 -0.14
C VAL A 132 2.89 21.04 -1.02
N ALA A 133 3.84 21.74 -0.42
CA ALA A 133 5.01 22.27 -1.10
C ALA A 133 6.11 21.21 -1.18
N VAL A 134 6.65 20.99 -2.37
CA VAL A 134 7.65 19.96 -2.66
C VAL A 134 8.88 20.59 -3.27
N SER A 135 10.07 20.20 -2.79
CA SER A 135 11.36 20.63 -3.32
C SER A 135 12.30 19.43 -3.56
N GLY A 136 13.27 19.59 -4.46
CA GLY A 136 14.21 18.54 -4.87
C GLY A 136 14.07 18.18 -6.35
N PRO A 137 14.01 16.89 -6.73
CA PRO A 137 13.85 16.44 -8.13
C PRO A 137 12.57 16.94 -8.81
N LEU A 138 11.54 17.24 -8.02
CA LEU A 138 10.34 17.93 -8.43
C LEU A 138 10.18 19.16 -7.54
N ASN A 139 9.92 20.31 -8.15
CA ASN A 139 9.62 21.55 -7.44
C ASN A 139 8.22 22.01 -7.83
N HIS A 140 7.25 21.85 -6.93
CA HIS A 140 5.86 22.17 -7.17
C HIS A 140 5.11 22.37 -5.85
N THR A 141 4.02 23.14 -5.87
CA THR A 141 3.06 23.21 -4.75
C THR A 141 1.74 22.60 -5.18
N PHE A 142 1.37 21.50 -4.53
CA PHE A 142 0.11 20.80 -4.77
C PHE A 142 -0.96 21.29 -3.82
N GLU A 143 -2.20 21.20 -4.27
CA GLU A 143 -3.37 21.26 -3.40
C GLU A 143 -3.71 19.83 -2.98
N GLY A 144 -3.54 19.50 -1.70
CA GLY A 144 -3.81 18.16 -1.16
C GLY A 144 -5.17 18.07 -0.47
N CYS A 145 -5.77 16.87 -0.42
CA CYS A 145 -6.87 16.59 0.49
C CYS A 145 -6.86 15.15 0.99
N VAL A 146 -7.34 14.95 2.20
CA VAL A 146 -7.65 13.61 2.72
C VAL A 146 -9.11 13.30 2.40
N PHE A 147 -9.41 12.03 2.16
CA PHE A 147 -10.78 11.59 1.94
C PHE A 147 -11.06 10.29 2.70
N HIS A 148 -12.33 10.10 3.06
CA HIS A 148 -12.86 8.86 3.62
C HIS A 148 -14.29 8.66 3.12
N MET A 149 -14.47 7.64 2.29
CA MET A 149 -15.71 7.32 1.59
C MET A 149 -16.60 6.41 2.46
N ASP A 150 -17.90 6.36 2.14
CA ASP A 150 -18.87 5.53 2.87
C ASP A 150 -18.57 4.03 2.78
N ASP A 151 -17.89 3.59 1.70
CA ASP A 151 -17.43 2.21 1.53
C ASP A 151 -16.16 1.86 2.34
N GLY A 152 -15.69 2.81 3.17
CA GLY A 152 -14.52 2.64 4.03
C GLY A 152 -13.18 2.74 3.31
N ARG A 153 -13.16 3.19 2.04
CA ARG A 153 -11.92 3.62 1.38
C ARG A 153 -11.50 4.98 1.92
N ALA A 154 -10.22 5.09 2.25
CA ALA A 154 -9.61 6.34 2.67
C ALA A 154 -8.39 6.63 1.80
N GLY A 155 -7.87 7.85 1.85
CA GLY A 155 -6.65 8.15 1.13
C GLY A 155 -6.29 9.62 1.11
N LEU A 156 -5.32 9.93 0.25
CA LEU A 156 -4.76 11.25 0.04
C LEU A 156 -4.70 11.51 -1.47
N ALA A 157 -5.21 12.65 -1.91
CA ALA A 157 -5.09 13.14 -3.28
C ALA A 157 -4.28 14.44 -3.30
N LEU A 158 -3.43 14.61 -4.31
CA LEU A 158 -2.61 15.80 -4.54
C LEU A 158 -2.87 16.30 -5.96
N TYR A 159 -3.50 17.45 -6.06
CA TYR A 159 -3.85 18.09 -7.32
C TYR A 159 -2.75 19.05 -7.75
N PHE A 160 -2.43 19.01 -9.05
CA PHE A 160 -1.38 19.88 -9.62
C PHE A 160 -1.81 21.35 -9.71
N LYS A 161 -3.12 21.61 -9.71
CA LYS A 161 -3.68 22.95 -9.95
C LYS A 161 -4.24 23.54 -8.66
N PRO A 162 -3.89 24.79 -8.29
CA PRO A 162 -4.58 25.51 -7.23
C PRO A 162 -6.07 25.68 -7.52
N GLY A 163 -6.92 25.55 -6.51
CA GLY A 163 -8.38 25.60 -6.62
C GLY A 163 -9.00 24.35 -7.28
N ALA A 164 -8.24 23.26 -7.38
CA ALA A 164 -8.70 21.99 -7.92
C ALA A 164 -9.89 21.42 -7.16
N LEU A 165 -9.88 21.46 -5.83
CA LEU A 165 -10.98 20.97 -5.01
C LEU A 165 -12.27 21.76 -5.26
N GLN A 166 -12.16 23.09 -5.34
CA GLN A 166 -13.30 23.93 -5.68
C GLN A 166 -13.86 23.56 -7.07
N MET A 167 -12.98 23.38 -8.06
CA MET A 167 -13.40 22.94 -9.39
C MET A 167 -14.09 21.58 -9.36
N LEU A 168 -13.58 20.62 -8.58
CA LEU A 168 -14.19 19.30 -8.43
C LEU A 168 -15.58 19.37 -7.82
N MET A 169 -15.76 20.16 -6.75
CA MET A 169 -17.05 20.36 -6.12
C MET A 169 -18.06 20.98 -7.09
N GLU A 170 -17.63 21.97 -7.88
CA GLU A 170 -18.47 22.59 -8.92
C GLU A 170 -18.85 21.60 -10.04
N MET A 171 -17.90 20.76 -10.48
CA MET A 171 -18.15 19.71 -11.48
C MET A 171 -19.12 18.65 -10.95
N GLN A 172 -18.95 18.20 -9.70
CA GLN A 172 -19.84 17.25 -9.04
C GLN A 172 -21.26 17.82 -8.91
N ALA A 173 -21.40 19.08 -8.48
CA ALA A 173 -22.69 19.75 -8.38
C ALA A 173 -23.42 19.86 -9.74
N ARG A 174 -22.67 19.86 -10.86
CA ARG A 174 -23.20 19.86 -12.22
C ARG A 174 -23.37 18.47 -12.84
N GLY A 175 -23.09 17.40 -12.09
CA GLY A 175 -23.15 16.02 -12.59
C GLY A 175 -22.04 15.67 -13.59
N GLN A 176 -20.94 16.41 -13.62
CA GLN A 176 -19.84 16.26 -14.57
C GLN A 176 -18.75 15.29 -14.04
N ALA A 177 -19.14 14.07 -13.68
CA ALA A 177 -18.24 13.10 -13.06
C ALA A 177 -17.05 12.70 -13.96
N GLU A 178 -17.25 12.63 -15.28
CA GLU A 178 -16.18 12.31 -16.24
C GLU A 178 -15.13 13.43 -16.31
N ALA A 179 -15.57 14.70 -16.36
CA ALA A 179 -14.67 15.85 -16.38
C ALA A 179 -13.85 15.98 -15.08
N ALA A 180 -14.42 15.55 -13.95
CA ALA A 180 -13.70 15.49 -12.67
C ALA A 180 -12.51 14.51 -12.71
N GLN A 181 -12.60 13.42 -13.48
CA GLN A 181 -11.53 12.44 -13.63
C GLN A 181 -10.38 12.95 -14.51
N GLU A 182 -10.63 13.94 -15.38
CA GLU A 182 -9.61 14.56 -16.21
C GLU A 182 -8.70 15.52 -15.44
N LEU A 183 -9.08 15.89 -14.20
CA LEU A 183 -8.29 16.81 -13.39
C LEU A 183 -6.96 16.14 -12.99
N PRO A 184 -5.81 16.73 -13.34
CA PRO A 184 -4.52 16.13 -13.05
C PRO A 184 -4.30 16.02 -11.54
N ALA A 185 -4.07 14.79 -11.08
CA ALA A 185 -3.75 14.50 -9.70
C ALA A 185 -2.87 13.25 -9.59
N ILE A 186 -2.16 13.15 -8.48
CA ILE A 186 -1.61 11.89 -7.99
C ILE A 186 -2.30 11.58 -6.66
N ALA A 187 -2.66 10.33 -6.45
CA ALA A 187 -3.38 9.92 -5.25
C ALA A 187 -2.92 8.55 -4.78
N VAL A 188 -3.24 8.25 -3.53
CA VAL A 188 -3.16 6.91 -2.97
C VAL A 188 -4.49 6.60 -2.31
N THR A 189 -5.15 5.54 -2.76
CA THR A 189 -6.33 4.99 -2.11
C THR A 189 -5.93 3.82 -1.23
N LEU A 190 -6.67 3.61 -0.15
CA LEU A 190 -6.53 2.47 0.75
C LEU A 190 -7.69 1.52 0.48
N ASP A 191 -7.46 0.58 -0.43
CA ASP A 191 -8.47 -0.31 -0.98
C ASP A 191 -8.73 -1.52 -0.07
N THR A 192 -9.95 -2.06 -0.13
CA THR A 192 -10.36 -3.28 0.59
C THR A 192 -10.14 -4.57 -0.22
N THR A 193 -9.56 -4.47 -1.42
CA THR A 193 -9.36 -5.61 -2.33
C THR A 193 -7.97 -5.58 -2.98
N PRO A 194 -7.42 -6.73 -3.39
CA PRO A 194 -7.94 -8.09 -3.21
C PRO A 194 -7.77 -8.60 -1.77
N ALA A 195 -8.63 -9.56 -1.37
CA ALA A 195 -8.69 -10.07 0.00
C ALA A 195 -7.35 -10.61 0.50
N TYR A 196 -6.63 -11.38 -0.32
CA TYR A 196 -5.34 -11.96 0.05
C TYR A 196 -4.31 -10.90 0.49
N ALA A 197 -4.31 -9.72 -0.15
CA ALA A 197 -3.37 -8.65 0.16
C ALA A 197 -3.76 -7.95 1.46
N VAL A 198 -5.06 -7.71 1.65
CA VAL A 198 -5.60 -7.13 2.88
C VAL A 198 -5.40 -8.06 4.08
N GLU A 199 -5.60 -9.35 3.91
CA GLU A 199 -5.35 -10.38 4.94
C GLU A 199 -3.86 -10.44 5.30
N ALA A 200 -2.98 -10.45 4.30
CA ALA A 200 -1.54 -10.42 4.53
C ALA A 200 -1.11 -9.18 5.32
N LEU A 201 -1.61 -7.99 4.96
CA LEU A 201 -1.33 -6.75 5.68
C LEU A 201 -1.87 -6.80 7.12
N THR A 202 -3.10 -7.26 7.30
CA THR A 202 -3.74 -7.40 8.63
C THR A 202 -2.95 -8.35 9.53
N SER A 203 -2.53 -9.49 9.00
CA SER A 203 -1.73 -10.48 9.73
C SER A 203 -0.36 -9.95 10.17
N ALA A 204 0.19 -8.99 9.43
CA ALA A 204 1.45 -8.34 9.73
C ALA A 204 1.29 -7.11 10.65
N HIS A 205 0.10 -6.90 11.23
CA HIS A 205 -0.25 -5.70 12.00
C HIS A 205 0.05 -4.40 11.24
N ARG A 206 -0.25 -4.40 9.94
CA ARG A 206 -0.21 -3.22 9.07
C ARG A 206 -1.61 -2.72 8.80
N VAL A 207 -1.71 -1.60 8.06
CA VAL A 207 -2.99 -1.08 7.59
C VAL A 207 -3.84 -2.20 6.97
N PRO A 208 -5.10 -2.42 7.40
CA PRO A 208 -5.97 -3.47 6.85
C PRO A 208 -6.60 -3.03 5.52
N ARG A 209 -5.80 -2.41 4.65
CA ARG A 209 -6.16 -1.86 3.34
C ARG A 209 -4.95 -1.87 2.43
N LEU A 210 -5.13 -2.21 1.16
CA LEU A 210 -4.09 -2.18 0.15
C LEU A 210 -3.82 -0.73 -0.28
N PRO A 211 -2.60 -0.18 -0.09
CA PRO A 211 -2.25 1.10 -0.69
C PRO A 211 -2.14 0.99 -2.21
N MET A 212 -2.93 1.81 -2.90
CA MET A 212 -3.05 1.83 -4.36
C MET A 212 -2.70 3.23 -4.88
N PRO A 213 -1.43 3.47 -5.24
CA PRO A 213 -1.03 4.72 -5.89
C PRO A 213 -1.59 4.79 -7.31
N LEU A 214 -2.14 5.94 -7.68
CA LEU A 214 -2.71 6.19 -9.00
C LEU A 214 -2.48 7.63 -9.43
N LYS A 215 -2.52 7.84 -10.75
CA LYS A 215 -2.44 9.16 -11.38
C LYS A 215 -3.69 9.38 -12.22
N THR A 216 -4.26 10.57 -12.19
CA THR A 216 -5.38 10.97 -13.04
C THR A 216 -4.97 12.13 -13.94
N GLY A 217 -5.69 12.31 -15.03
CA GLY A 217 -5.47 13.37 -16.01
C GLY A 217 -6.27 13.13 -17.28
N LYS A 218 -6.01 13.94 -18.31
CA LYS A 218 -6.69 13.85 -19.62
C LYS A 218 -6.55 12.49 -20.30
N ASP A 219 -5.46 11.79 -20.03
CA ASP A 219 -5.20 10.44 -20.57
C ASP A 219 -5.90 9.33 -19.77
N GLY A 220 -6.71 9.69 -18.76
CA GLY A 220 -7.40 8.78 -17.86
C GLY A 220 -6.60 8.41 -16.61
N VAL A 221 -6.93 7.25 -16.04
CA VAL A 221 -6.24 6.70 -14.87
C VAL A 221 -4.96 5.98 -15.32
N GLY A 222 -3.83 6.36 -14.72
CA GLY A 222 -2.52 5.81 -15.02
C GLY A 222 -1.68 5.55 -13.77
N VAL A 223 -0.42 5.18 -14.01
CA VAL A 223 0.56 4.85 -12.99
C VAL A 223 1.41 6.09 -12.67
N PRO A 224 1.60 6.46 -11.39
CA PRO A 224 2.55 7.50 -11.03
C PRO A 224 3.98 7.14 -11.45
N SER A 225 4.77 8.15 -11.80
CA SER A 225 6.22 7.98 -11.96
C SER A 225 6.88 7.59 -10.62
N SER A 226 8.12 7.09 -10.68
CA SER A 226 8.87 6.76 -9.46
C SER A 226 9.05 7.95 -8.49
N VAL A 227 9.20 9.17 -9.02
CA VAL A 227 9.30 10.39 -8.20
C VAL A 227 7.95 10.73 -7.56
N GLU A 228 6.86 10.69 -8.33
CA GLU A 228 5.50 10.93 -7.81
C GLU A 228 5.11 9.88 -6.75
N ALA A 229 5.52 8.63 -6.92
CA ALA A 229 5.29 7.58 -5.94
C ALA A 229 5.99 7.85 -4.59
N LEU A 230 7.25 8.30 -4.61
CA LEU A 230 7.97 8.68 -3.39
C LEU A 230 7.39 9.95 -2.75
N LEU A 231 6.85 10.85 -3.57
CA LEU A 231 6.16 12.06 -3.09
C LEU A 231 4.89 11.67 -2.33
N LEU A 232 4.08 10.75 -2.87
CA LEU A 232 2.91 10.22 -2.19
C LEU A 232 3.27 9.56 -0.86
N VAL A 233 4.35 8.78 -0.80
CA VAL A 233 4.88 8.20 0.46
C VAL A 233 5.22 9.30 1.47
N ALA A 234 5.98 10.32 1.05
CA ALA A 234 6.39 11.41 1.93
C ALA A 234 5.21 12.25 2.40
N ALA A 235 4.23 12.49 1.54
CA ALA A 235 3.01 13.22 1.83
C ALA A 235 2.11 12.44 2.81
N LEU A 236 1.92 11.12 2.61
CA LEU A 236 1.22 10.27 3.57
C LEU A 236 1.82 10.36 4.98
N ARG A 237 3.15 10.25 5.09
CA ARG A 237 3.88 10.37 6.36
C ARG A 237 3.82 11.77 6.97
N ALA A 238 3.81 12.80 6.14
CA ALA A 238 3.64 14.17 6.62
C ALA A 238 2.25 14.36 7.21
N VAL A 239 1.21 13.93 6.46
CA VAL A 239 -0.18 14.04 6.87
C VAL A 239 -0.48 13.19 8.10
N ALA A 240 0.13 12.01 8.23
CA ALA A 240 0.01 11.16 9.42
C ALA A 240 0.51 11.82 10.72
N ARG A 241 1.38 12.84 10.61
CA ARG A 241 1.94 13.58 11.75
C ARG A 241 1.23 14.90 12.03
N LEU A 242 0.24 15.27 11.21
CA LEU A 242 -0.59 16.43 11.47
C LEU A 242 -1.58 16.15 12.62
N SER A 243 -1.86 17.17 13.40
CA SER A 243 -2.94 17.17 14.39
C SER A 243 -3.65 18.53 14.37
N PRO A 244 -4.80 18.68 15.06
CA PRO A 244 -5.42 19.98 15.27
C PRO A 244 -4.48 21.04 15.85
N GLU A 245 -3.53 20.63 16.69
CA GLU A 245 -2.52 21.48 17.32
C GLU A 245 -1.25 21.65 16.49
N GLN A 246 -0.94 20.69 15.60
CA GLN A 246 0.22 20.69 14.72
C GLN A 246 -0.22 20.61 13.26
N GLN A 247 -0.45 21.77 12.65
CA GLN A 247 -0.99 21.87 11.28
C GLN A 247 0.08 21.96 10.20
N GLU A 248 1.36 21.90 10.58
CA GLU A 248 2.49 22.08 9.68
C GLU A 248 3.53 20.99 9.94
N VAL A 249 3.91 20.24 8.91
CA VAL A 249 4.88 19.14 9.03
C VAL A 249 5.82 19.12 7.84
N LEU A 250 7.13 19.03 8.12
CA LEU A 250 8.15 18.73 7.14
C LEU A 250 8.47 17.23 7.13
N SER A 251 8.50 16.64 5.94
CA SER A 251 8.86 15.25 5.69
C SER A 251 9.95 15.20 4.62
N SER A 252 10.91 14.29 4.75
CA SER A 252 11.97 14.10 3.77
C SER A 252 12.02 12.65 3.32
N VAL A 253 12.21 12.43 2.03
CA VAL A 253 12.39 11.10 1.44
C VAL A 253 13.56 11.13 0.46
N VAL A 254 14.24 9.99 0.31
CA VAL A 254 15.34 9.83 -0.63
C VAL A 254 14.84 9.12 -1.89
N ALA A 255 15.15 9.69 -3.05
CA ALA A 255 14.81 9.19 -4.38
C ALA A 255 16.10 8.97 -5.18
N GLY A 256 16.65 7.75 -5.13
CA GLY A 256 18.00 7.48 -5.66
C GLY A 256 19.04 8.30 -4.88
N ASP A 257 19.84 9.10 -5.59
CA ASP A 257 20.85 9.98 -4.97
C ASP A 257 20.31 11.36 -4.56
N ALA A 258 19.04 11.66 -4.87
CA ALA A 258 18.45 12.97 -4.61
C ALA A 258 17.49 12.93 -3.41
N ARG A 259 17.57 13.96 -2.56
CA ARG A 259 16.64 14.19 -1.45
C ARG A 259 15.46 15.03 -1.92
N MET A 260 14.25 14.61 -1.56
CA MET A 260 13.02 15.36 -1.75
C MET A 260 12.46 15.77 -0.39
N GLU A 261 12.03 17.01 -0.27
CA GLU A 261 11.36 17.54 0.92
C GLU A 261 9.90 17.85 0.58
N VAL A 262 9.01 17.40 1.45
CA VAL A 262 7.57 17.62 1.34
C VAL A 262 7.13 18.34 2.60
N HIS A 263 6.71 19.58 2.42
CA HIS A 263 6.17 20.43 3.46
C HIS A 263 4.66 20.48 3.32
N VAL A 264 3.94 20.01 4.35
CA VAL A 264 2.48 19.98 4.36
C VAL A 264 1.97 20.96 5.39
N ARG A 265 1.07 21.85 4.95
CA ARG A 265 0.32 22.77 5.79
C ARG A 265 -1.18 22.50 5.64
N ALA A 266 -1.81 22.05 6.71
CA ALA A 266 -3.24 21.83 6.77
C ALA A 266 -4.00 23.09 7.24
N PRO A 267 -5.25 23.27 6.81
CA PRO A 267 -6.10 24.34 7.32
C PRO A 267 -6.57 24.04 8.75
N THR A 268 -7.23 25.01 9.39
CA THR A 268 -7.95 24.77 10.65
C THR A 268 -8.94 23.61 10.49
N PRO A 269 -8.86 22.55 11.31
CA PRO A 269 -9.77 21.41 11.23
C PRO A 269 -11.23 21.86 11.31
N ARG A 270 -12.09 21.23 10.50
CA ARG A 270 -13.54 21.29 10.73
C ARG A 270 -13.88 20.04 11.52
N LEU A 271 -13.90 20.16 12.85
CA LEU A 271 -14.18 19.04 13.74
C LEU A 271 -15.51 18.37 13.33
N ARG A 272 -15.43 17.10 12.94
CA ARG A 272 -16.61 16.24 12.81
C ARG A 272 -16.91 15.67 14.19
N HIS A 273 -18.00 16.12 14.80
CA HIS A 273 -18.57 15.50 16.00
C HIS A 273 -19.30 14.21 15.64
#